data_AF-A0A913Z7C8-F1
#
_entry.id   AF-A0A913Z7C8-F1
#
_cell.length_a   1.000
_cell.length_b   1.000
_cell.length_c   1.000
_cell.angle_alpha   90.00
_cell.angle_beta   90.00
_cell.angle_gamma   90.00
#
_symmetry.space_group_name_H-M   'P 1'
#
loop_
_entity.id
_entity.type
_entity.pdbx_description
1 polymer ?
#
loop_
_entity_poly.entity_id
_entity_poly.type
_entity_poly.pdbx_seq_one_letter_code
_entity_poly.pdbx_strand_id
1 'polypeptide(L)'
;MRLMRYNCEAEYTPGKDLVVADALSRAPLQRDKVAEPDEDLEGEIEAHVHLITTQWPASDAKLVEIALETSHDRTLSAVITHVKDGWPKYQKDVDPELKRFWDDQDKISLVGGILTYGERIVIPHDLRQQMLQRIHEGHQGVSKSQLRANQALWWPGMSTDIAQYVQSCPHCQDMQPSQRAEPLISTPLPRLQRPWQQLPAT
;
A
#
# COMPACT_ATOMS: atom_id res chain seq x y z
N MET A 1 -27.29 -33.35 -4.94
CA MET A 1 -26.86 -32.38 -5.97
C MET A 1 -26.14 -33.13 -7.06
N ARG A 2 -26.55 -32.99 -8.32
CA ARG A 2 -26.01 -33.75 -9.47
C ARG A 2 -24.94 -32.88 -10.13
N LEU A 3 -23.68 -33.27 -9.98
CA LEU A 3 -22.51 -32.64 -10.62
C LEU A 3 -22.54 -32.88 -12.15
N MET A 4 -21.94 -31.96 -12.91
CA MET A 4 -22.17 -31.71 -14.34
C MET A 4 -22.07 -32.92 -15.28
N ARG A 5 -22.83 -32.87 -16.39
CA ARG A 5 -22.94 -33.87 -17.48
C ARG A 5 -21.77 -33.84 -18.48
N TYR A 6 -20.54 -33.65 -18.03
CA TYR A 6 -19.39 -33.65 -18.94
C TYR A 6 -18.40 -34.72 -18.51
N ASN A 7 -18.16 -35.67 -19.41
CA ASN A 7 -16.99 -36.54 -19.35
C ASN A 7 -15.88 -35.81 -20.10
N CYS A 8 -14.93 -35.22 -19.38
CA CYS A 8 -13.77 -34.61 -19.99
C CYS A 8 -12.69 -35.67 -20.15
N GLU A 9 -12.37 -36.01 -21.39
CA GLU A 9 -11.15 -36.74 -21.71
C GLU A 9 -10.05 -35.72 -22.01
N ALA A 10 -9.04 -35.69 -21.14
CA ALA A 10 -7.88 -34.82 -21.31
C ALA A 10 -6.79 -35.59 -22.06
N GLU A 11 -6.52 -35.20 -23.31
CA GLU A 11 -5.43 -35.75 -24.10
C GLU A 11 -4.27 -34.75 -24.11
N TYR A 12 -3.05 -35.26 -23.86
CA TYR A 12 -1.85 -34.45 -23.92
C TYR A 12 -1.44 -34.22 -25.37
N THR A 13 -1.41 -32.96 -25.79
CA THR A 13 -0.86 -32.57 -27.10
C THR A 13 0.43 -31.79 -26.91
N PRO A 14 1.55 -32.21 -27.53
CA PRO A 14 2.78 -31.44 -27.53
C PRO A 14 2.57 -30.02 -28.09
N GLY A 15 3.16 -29.01 -27.47
CA GLY A 15 2.91 -27.60 -27.81
C GLY A 15 3.18 -27.20 -29.27
N LYS A 16 4.01 -27.98 -30.00
CA LYS A 16 4.27 -27.76 -31.44
C LYS A 16 3.03 -28.00 -32.32
N ASP A 17 2.14 -28.88 -31.87
CA ASP A 17 0.94 -29.28 -32.61
C ASP A 17 -0.31 -28.56 -32.09
N LEU A 18 -0.18 -27.77 -31.01
CA LEU A 18 -1.26 -27.04 -30.36
C LEU A 18 -1.52 -25.67 -31.01
N VAL A 19 -1.62 -25.65 -32.34
CA VAL A 19 -1.65 -24.43 -33.18
C VAL A 19 -2.80 -23.48 -32.83
N VAL A 20 -3.98 -24.03 -32.48
CA VAL A 20 -5.19 -23.23 -32.22
C VAL A 20 -5.11 -22.46 -30.90
N ALA A 21 -4.65 -23.12 -29.83
CA ALA A 21 -4.51 -22.47 -28.53
C ALA A 21 -3.28 -21.55 -28.49
N ASP A 22 -2.19 -21.93 -29.16
CA ASP A 22 -0.98 -21.11 -29.26
C ASP A 22 -1.26 -19.80 -30.03
N ALA A 23 -2.04 -19.85 -31.11
CA ALA A 23 -2.42 -18.66 -31.87
C ALA A 23 -3.25 -17.65 -31.06
N LEU A 24 -4.20 -18.11 -30.23
CA LEU A 24 -5.02 -17.19 -29.42
C LEU A 24 -4.25 -16.55 -28.27
N SER A 25 -3.22 -17.22 -27.74
CA SER A 25 -2.41 -16.68 -26.64
C SER A 25 -1.20 -15.85 -27.11
N ARG A 26 -0.73 -16.06 -28.35
CA ARG A 26 0.59 -15.59 -28.80
C ARG A 26 0.63 -14.97 -30.18
N ALA A 27 -0.53 -14.69 -30.81
CA ALA A 27 -0.57 -13.99 -32.09
C ALA A 27 0.30 -12.71 -32.03
N PRO A 28 1.44 -12.67 -32.74
CA PRO A 28 2.30 -11.50 -32.72
C PRO A 28 1.58 -10.36 -33.43
N LEU A 29 1.35 -9.26 -32.73
CA LEU A 29 0.86 -8.03 -33.35
C LEU A 29 1.87 -7.60 -34.42
N GLN A 30 1.42 -7.38 -35.65
CA GLN A 30 2.24 -6.83 -36.73
C GLN A 30 2.65 -5.41 -36.34
N ARG A 31 3.89 -5.27 -35.85
CA ARG A 31 4.49 -4.03 -35.33
C ARG A 31 4.49 -2.83 -36.28
N ASP A 32 4.24 -3.04 -37.58
CA ASP A 32 4.42 -2.01 -38.61
C ASP A 32 3.13 -1.27 -38.99
N LYS A 33 2.01 -1.58 -38.35
CA LYS A 33 0.83 -0.71 -38.40
C LYS A 33 0.72 0.00 -37.06
N VAL A 34 0.76 1.33 -37.10
CA VAL A 34 0.20 2.14 -36.00
C VAL A 34 -1.22 1.60 -35.83
N ALA A 35 -1.43 0.84 -34.76
CA ALA A 35 -2.75 0.32 -34.46
C ALA A 35 -3.61 1.57 -34.26
N GLU A 36 -4.64 1.73 -35.09
CA GLU A 36 -5.75 2.61 -34.75
C GLU A 36 -6.19 2.19 -33.35
N PRO A 37 -6.34 3.12 -32.41
CA PRO A 37 -6.79 2.77 -31.07
C PRO A 37 -8.12 2.02 -31.19
N ASP A 38 -8.17 0.82 -30.63
CA ASP A 38 -9.43 0.10 -30.46
C ASP A 38 -10.31 0.97 -29.55
N GLU A 39 -11.38 1.55 -30.09
CA GLU A 39 -12.31 2.41 -29.32
C GLU A 39 -12.83 1.67 -28.08
N ASP A 40 -12.99 0.35 -28.19
CA ASP A 40 -13.36 -0.53 -27.07
C ASP A 40 -12.28 -0.56 -25.97
N LEU A 41 -10.99 -0.63 -26.34
CA LEU A 41 -9.89 -0.66 -25.39
C LEU A 41 -9.69 0.69 -24.69
N GLU A 42 -9.80 1.79 -25.43
CA GLU A 42 -9.74 3.13 -24.84
C GLU A 42 -10.89 3.36 -23.85
N GLY A 43 -12.10 2.93 -24.21
CA GLY A 43 -13.27 2.97 -23.32
C GLY A 43 -13.09 2.14 -22.05
N GLU A 44 -12.50 0.94 -22.15
CA GLU A 44 -12.19 0.10 -20.98
C GLU A 44 -11.15 0.75 -20.06
N ILE A 45 -10.09 1.35 -20.63
CA ILE A 45 -9.06 2.08 -19.87
C ILE A 45 -9.67 3.28 -19.16
N GLU A 46 -10.48 4.08 -19.86
CA GLU A 46 -11.14 5.25 -19.28
C GLU A 46 -12.09 4.86 -18.14
N ALA A 47 -12.89 3.80 -18.33
CA ALA A 47 -13.78 3.27 -17.30
C ALA A 47 -13.00 2.78 -16.07
N HIS A 48 -11.85 2.12 -16.27
CA HIS A 48 -10.99 1.66 -15.18
C HIS A 48 -10.38 2.84 -14.39
N VAL A 49 -9.87 3.85 -15.09
CA VAL A 49 -9.35 5.07 -14.46
C VAL A 49 -10.45 5.81 -13.70
N HIS A 50 -11.66 5.89 -14.26
CA HIS A 50 -12.80 6.48 -13.59
C HIS A 50 -13.18 5.70 -12.31
N LEU A 51 -13.14 4.37 -12.34
CA LEU A 51 -13.39 3.53 -11.17
C LEU A 51 -12.37 3.81 -10.05
N ILE A 52 -11.07 3.88 -10.38
CA ILE A 52 -10.01 4.16 -9.40
C ILE A 52 -10.22 5.55 -8.77
N THR A 53 -10.43 6.57 -9.61
CA THR A 53 -10.58 7.96 -9.14
C THR A 53 -11.82 8.14 -8.27
N THR A 54 -12.92 7.43 -8.56
CA THR A 54 -14.16 7.48 -7.76
C THR A 54 -14.03 6.78 -6.41
N GLN A 55 -13.15 5.78 -6.30
CA GLN A 55 -12.91 5.06 -5.04
C GLN A 55 -12.03 5.84 -4.06
N TRP A 56 -11.35 6.90 -4.50
CA TRP A 56 -10.47 7.66 -3.64
C TRP A 56 -11.23 8.38 -2.52
N PRO A 57 -10.83 8.21 -1.24
CA PRO A 57 -11.46 8.87 -0.11
C PRO A 57 -10.99 10.33 0.03
N ALA A 58 -11.00 11.08 -1.08
CA ALA A 58 -10.58 12.47 -1.16
C ALA A 58 -11.62 13.29 -1.92
N SER A 59 -11.86 14.53 -1.47
CA SER A 59 -12.68 15.46 -2.23
C SER A 59 -11.92 15.99 -3.45
N ASP A 60 -12.64 16.40 -4.49
CA ASP A 60 -12.04 17.00 -5.70
C ASP A 60 -11.10 18.16 -5.36
N ALA A 61 -11.48 19.00 -4.40
CA ALA A 61 -10.63 20.09 -3.92
C ALA A 61 -9.28 19.58 -3.34
N LYS A 62 -9.29 18.46 -2.61
CA LYS A 62 -8.07 17.85 -2.07
C LYS A 62 -7.24 17.19 -3.17
N LEU A 63 -7.88 16.61 -4.20
CA LEU A 63 -7.17 16.07 -5.37
C LEU A 63 -6.47 17.17 -6.16
N VAL A 64 -7.12 18.33 -6.36
CA VAL A 64 -6.51 19.51 -6.99
C VAL A 64 -5.32 20.02 -6.17
N GLU A 65 -5.45 20.09 -4.84
CA GLU A 65 -4.35 20.45 -3.94
C GLU A 65 -3.18 19.46 -4.05
N ILE A 66 -3.45 18.15 -4.07
CA ILE A 66 -2.42 17.12 -4.24
C ILE A 66 -1.70 17.29 -5.59
N ALA A 67 -2.44 17.51 -6.68
CA ALA A 67 -1.85 17.74 -8.00
C ALA A 67 -0.95 18.99 -8.02
N LEU A 68 -1.40 20.08 -7.38
CA LEU A 68 -0.62 21.31 -7.25
C LEU A 68 0.68 21.06 -6.48
N GLU A 69 0.60 20.47 -5.29
CA GLU A 69 1.78 20.19 -4.46
C GLU A 69 2.72 19.16 -5.11
N THR A 70 2.18 18.22 -5.89
CA THR A 70 2.98 17.28 -6.69
C THR A 70 3.83 18.02 -7.73
N SER A 71 3.32 19.11 -8.30
CA SER A 71 4.08 19.93 -9.27
C SER A 71 5.19 20.77 -8.61
N HIS A 72 5.08 21.05 -7.32
CA HIS A 72 6.13 21.73 -6.55
C HIS A 72 7.16 20.75 -5.97
N ASP A 73 6.78 19.49 -5.75
CA ASP A 73 7.66 18.45 -5.28
C ASP A 73 8.65 18.05 -6.39
N ARG A 74 9.93 18.40 -6.19
CA ARG A 74 11.03 18.12 -7.14
C ARG A 74 11.16 16.63 -7.43
N THR A 75 10.98 15.77 -6.42
CA THR A 75 11.15 14.32 -6.57
C THR A 75 10.02 13.76 -7.41
N LEU A 76 8.77 14.09 -7.07
CA LEU A 76 7.60 13.60 -7.80
C LEU A 76 7.52 14.19 -9.22
N SER A 77 7.93 15.44 -9.40
CA SER A 77 8.04 16.03 -10.74
C SER A 77 9.03 15.28 -11.62
N ALA A 78 10.18 14.86 -11.08
CA ALA A 78 11.13 14.02 -11.81
C ALA A 78 10.55 12.62 -12.12
N VAL A 79 9.82 12.03 -11.18
CA VAL A 79 9.07 10.77 -11.41
C VAL A 79 8.08 10.94 -12.55
N ILE A 80 7.30 12.03 -12.58
CA ILE A 80 6.34 12.32 -13.65
C ILE A 80 7.04 12.38 -15.01
N THR A 81 8.19 13.04 -15.10
CA THR A 81 9.00 13.08 -16.33
C THR A 81 9.39 11.68 -16.76
N HIS A 82 9.88 10.83 -15.84
CA HIS A 82 10.24 9.45 -16.17
C HIS A 82 9.05 8.55 -16.52
N VAL A 83 7.87 8.79 -15.94
CA VAL A 83 6.65 8.07 -16.30
C VAL A 83 6.20 8.43 -17.72
N LYS A 84 6.42 9.68 -18.17
CA LYS A 84 6.07 10.13 -19.53
C LYS A 84 7.13 9.76 -20.58
N ASP A 85 8.40 10.01 -20.28
CA ASP A 85 9.51 9.91 -21.23
C ASP A 85 10.24 8.55 -21.16
N GLY A 86 9.95 7.78 -20.12
CA GLY A 86 10.59 6.50 -19.84
C GLY A 86 11.66 6.58 -18.74
N TRP A 87 11.81 5.48 -18.02
CA TRP A 87 12.84 5.31 -17.02
C TRP A 87 14.18 4.89 -17.64
N PRO A 88 15.32 5.25 -17.01
CA PRO A 88 16.63 4.74 -17.41
C PRO A 88 16.67 3.20 -17.37
N LYS A 89 17.40 2.58 -18.32
CA LYS A 89 17.50 1.11 -18.42
C LYS A 89 18.19 0.47 -17.21
N TYR A 90 19.10 1.18 -16.56
CA TYR A 90 19.87 0.66 -15.43
C TYR A 90 19.63 1.50 -14.18
N GLN A 91 19.38 0.83 -13.06
CA GLN A 91 19.16 1.44 -11.75
C GLN A 91 20.31 2.36 -11.29
N LYS A 92 21.55 2.07 -11.70
CA LYS A 92 22.74 2.88 -11.37
C LYS A 92 22.71 4.29 -11.95
N ASP A 93 21.94 4.48 -13.03
CA ASP A 93 21.83 5.76 -13.74
C ASP A 93 20.65 6.60 -13.18
N VAL A 94 19.94 6.06 -12.17
CA VAL A 94 18.80 6.70 -11.51
C VAL A 94 19.28 7.38 -10.23
N ASP A 95 18.79 8.60 -9.99
CA ASP A 95 19.04 9.35 -8.76
C ASP A 95 18.66 8.49 -7.53
N PRO A 96 19.51 8.43 -6.48
CA PRO A 96 19.21 7.72 -5.23
C PRO A 96 17.80 7.95 -4.67
N GLU A 97 17.26 9.17 -4.77
CA GLU A 97 15.92 9.50 -4.28
C GLU A 97 14.80 8.84 -5.10
N LEU A 98 15.07 8.56 -6.37
CA LEU A 98 14.12 7.98 -7.32
C LEU A 98 14.19 6.46 -7.39
N LYS A 99 15.20 5.83 -6.79
CA LYS A 99 15.39 4.37 -6.83
C LYS A 99 14.16 3.59 -6.40
N ARG A 100 13.48 4.05 -5.34
CA ARG A 100 12.28 3.36 -4.86
C ARG A 100 11.13 3.41 -5.88
N PHE A 101 11.05 4.48 -6.66
CA PHE A 101 10.07 4.61 -7.72
C PHE A 101 10.48 3.78 -8.94
N TRP A 102 11.78 3.71 -9.26
CA TRP A 102 12.28 2.86 -10.35
C TRP A 102 12.02 1.37 -10.08
N ASP A 103 12.26 0.89 -8.85
CA ASP A 103 12.03 -0.51 -8.47
C ASP A 103 10.56 -0.94 -8.62
N ASP A 104 9.63 0.00 -8.43
CA ASP A 104 8.19 -0.20 -8.51
C ASP A 104 7.57 0.51 -9.74
N GLN A 105 8.36 0.81 -10.78
CA GLN A 105 7.94 1.60 -11.94
C GLN A 105 6.69 1.06 -12.64
N ASP A 106 6.54 -0.27 -12.71
CA ASP A 106 5.41 -0.95 -13.35
C ASP A 106 4.07 -0.71 -12.61
N LYS A 107 4.14 -0.27 -11.35
CA LYS A 107 2.97 0.02 -10.52
C LYS A 107 2.66 1.51 -10.45
N ILE A 108 3.53 2.36 -11.01
CA ILE A 108 3.37 3.80 -10.94
C ILE A 108 2.68 4.29 -12.20
N SER A 109 1.65 5.10 -12.03
CA SER A 109 0.90 5.68 -13.15
C SER A 109 0.58 7.14 -12.88
N LEU A 110 0.23 7.87 -13.94
CA LEU A 110 -0.12 9.28 -13.87
C LEU A 110 -1.57 9.46 -14.29
N VAL A 111 -2.41 9.95 -13.39
CA VAL A 111 -3.85 10.17 -13.62
C VAL A 111 -4.18 11.60 -13.22
N GLY A 112 -4.61 12.44 -14.18
CA GLY A 112 -5.05 13.81 -13.88
C GLY A 112 -4.00 14.70 -13.21
N GLY A 113 -2.71 14.46 -13.46
CA GLY A 113 -1.60 15.17 -12.80
C GLY A 113 -1.20 14.62 -11.42
N ILE A 114 -1.85 13.55 -10.98
CA ILE A 114 -1.59 12.88 -9.70
C ILE A 114 -0.86 11.56 -9.98
N LEU A 115 0.24 11.32 -9.27
CA LEU A 115 0.91 10.03 -9.31
C LEU A 115 0.15 9.01 -8.48
N THR A 116 0.03 7.79 -9.01
CA THR A 116 -0.61 6.66 -8.34
C THR A 116 0.40 5.52 -8.17
N TYR A 117 0.21 4.72 -7.12
CA TYR A 117 0.90 3.45 -6.89
C TYR A 117 -0.18 2.36 -6.83
N GLY A 118 -0.38 1.64 -7.93
CA GLY A 118 -1.59 0.85 -8.14
C GLY A 118 -2.83 1.73 -7.99
N GLU A 119 -3.72 1.36 -7.08
CA GLU A 119 -4.96 2.10 -6.78
C GLU A 119 -4.78 3.26 -5.78
N ARG A 120 -3.57 3.43 -5.22
CA ARG A 120 -3.30 4.38 -4.13
C ARG A 120 -2.71 5.68 -4.65
N ILE A 121 -3.02 6.79 -3.99
CA ILE A 121 -2.50 8.11 -4.30
C ILE A 121 -1.09 8.26 -3.73
N VAL A 122 -0.14 8.72 -4.55
CA VAL A 122 1.19 9.11 -4.09
C VAL A 122 1.12 10.50 -3.48
N ILE A 123 1.59 10.65 -2.23
CA ILE A 123 1.48 11.91 -1.49
C ILE A 123 2.79 12.72 -1.54
N PRO A 124 2.74 14.00 -2.00
CA PRO A 124 3.89 14.90 -2.03
C PRO A 124 4.39 15.22 -0.62
N HIS A 125 5.67 15.54 -0.50
CA HIS A 125 6.33 15.69 0.80
C HIS A 125 5.57 16.62 1.76
N ASP A 126 5.12 17.77 1.27
CA ASP A 126 4.52 18.82 2.08
C ASP A 126 3.15 18.42 2.66
N LEU A 127 2.44 17.49 2.01
CA LEU A 127 1.15 16.98 2.49
C LEU A 127 1.29 15.80 3.45
N ARG A 128 2.46 15.15 3.53
CA ARG A 128 2.65 13.94 4.36
C ARG A 128 2.31 14.18 5.82
N GLN A 129 2.72 15.31 6.39
CA GLN A 129 2.44 15.62 7.80
C GLN A 129 0.94 15.76 8.08
N GLN A 130 0.20 16.41 7.18
CA GLN A 130 -1.25 16.54 7.28
C GLN A 130 -1.93 15.16 7.16
N MET A 131 -1.45 14.31 6.25
CA MET A 131 -1.97 12.96 6.08
C MET A 131 -1.70 12.08 7.30
N LEU A 132 -0.50 12.14 7.89
CA LEU A 132 -0.15 11.43 9.13
C LEU A 132 -1.10 11.78 10.27
N GLN A 133 -1.40 13.07 10.45
CA GLN A 133 -2.37 13.52 11.44
C GLN A 133 -3.77 12.92 11.20
N ARG A 134 -4.25 12.92 9.96
CA ARG A 134 -5.55 12.34 9.59
C ARG A 134 -5.59 10.83 9.78
N ILE A 135 -4.52 10.13 9.42
CA ILE A 135 -4.40 8.68 9.60
C ILE A 135 -4.49 8.32 11.08
N HIS A 136 -3.74 9.06 11.92
CA HIS A 136 -3.65 8.84 13.36
C HIS A 136 -4.86 9.36 14.16
N GLU A 137 -5.81 10.02 13.50
CA GLU A 137 -7.05 10.49 14.13
C GLU A 137 -7.75 9.35 14.90
N GLY A 138 -8.16 9.65 16.14
CA GLY A 138 -8.68 8.63 17.07
C GLY A 138 -7.61 7.84 17.82
N HIS A 139 -6.34 8.25 17.74
CA HIS A 139 -5.22 7.74 18.54
C HIS A 139 -5.01 6.22 18.46
N GLN A 140 -5.21 5.69 17.25
CA GLN A 140 -5.06 4.27 17.00
C GLN A 140 -3.58 3.88 16.96
N GLY A 141 -3.27 2.66 17.43
CA GLY A 141 -1.92 2.11 17.38
C GLY A 141 -1.34 2.01 15.96
N VAL A 142 -0.03 1.76 15.87
CA VAL A 142 0.74 1.75 14.62
C VAL A 142 0.11 0.83 13.56
N SER A 143 -0.25 -0.40 13.91
CA SER A 143 -0.78 -1.37 12.94
C SER A 143 -2.09 -0.92 12.29
N LYS A 144 -3.01 -0.33 13.07
CA LYS A 144 -4.28 0.18 12.55
C LYS A 144 -4.09 1.42 11.68
N SER A 145 -3.19 2.31 12.12
CA SER A 145 -2.80 3.50 11.35
C SER A 145 -2.20 3.11 9.99
N GLN A 146 -1.31 2.12 9.96
CA GLN A 146 -0.74 1.59 8.72
C GLN A 146 -1.81 0.94 7.84
N LEU A 147 -2.74 0.16 8.39
CA LEU A 147 -3.83 -0.45 7.63
C LEU A 147 -4.69 0.63 6.95
N ARG A 148 -5.07 1.68 7.69
CA ARG A 148 -5.85 2.81 7.17
C ARG A 148 -5.10 3.55 6.06
N ALA A 149 -3.81 3.83 6.25
CA ALA A 149 -3.00 4.50 5.25
C ALA A 149 -2.90 3.68 3.95
N ASN A 150 -2.66 2.38 4.08
CA ASN A 150 -2.48 1.47 2.94
C ASN A 150 -3.73 1.28 2.07
N GLN A 151 -4.91 1.72 2.51
CA GLN A 151 -6.12 1.66 1.70
C GLN A 151 -6.13 2.67 0.55
N ALA A 152 -5.48 3.82 0.71
CA ALA A 152 -5.62 4.93 -0.24
C ALA A 152 -4.35 5.72 -0.50
N LEU A 153 -3.36 5.65 0.37
CA LEU A 153 -2.19 6.52 0.35
C LEU A 153 -0.89 5.72 0.20
N TRP A 154 0.11 6.34 -0.40
CA TRP A 154 1.44 5.78 -0.52
C TRP A 154 2.52 6.85 -0.62
N TRP A 155 3.68 6.59 -0.01
CA TRP A 155 4.94 7.28 -0.30
C TRP A 155 6.11 6.41 0.18
N PRO A 156 7.34 6.62 -0.33
CA PRO A 156 8.52 5.91 0.17
C PRO A 156 8.71 6.15 1.67
N GLY A 157 8.80 5.09 2.46
CA GLY A 157 9.00 5.20 3.92
C GLY A 157 7.74 5.41 4.75
N MET A 158 6.54 5.43 4.16
CA MET A 158 5.26 5.66 4.85
C MET A 158 5.08 4.87 6.16
N SER A 159 5.44 3.59 6.18
CA SER A 159 5.31 2.75 7.38
C SER A 159 6.17 3.24 8.55
N THR A 160 7.37 3.75 8.24
CA THR A 160 8.32 4.32 9.22
C THR A 160 7.80 5.64 9.75
N ASP A 161 7.35 6.52 8.85
CA ASP A 161 6.80 7.83 9.21
C ASP A 161 5.58 7.68 10.12
N ILE A 162 4.67 6.75 9.79
CA ILE A 162 3.51 6.43 10.64
C ILE A 162 3.97 5.94 12.02
N ALA A 163 4.93 5.00 12.08
CA ALA A 163 5.41 4.48 13.35
C ALA A 163 6.02 5.58 14.22
N GLN A 164 6.83 6.46 13.64
CA GLN A 164 7.45 7.59 14.33
C GLN A 164 6.40 8.62 14.79
N TYR A 165 5.38 8.90 13.97
CA TYR A 165 4.30 9.81 14.31
C TYR A 165 3.47 9.29 15.50
N VAL A 166 3.06 8.02 15.48
CA VAL A 166 2.30 7.41 16.58
C VAL A 166 3.14 7.35 17.86
N GLN A 167 4.42 7.01 17.76
CA GLN A 167 5.32 6.95 18.92
C GLN A 167 5.58 8.32 19.54
N SER A 168 5.55 9.40 18.77
CA SER A 168 5.75 10.77 19.27
C SER A 168 4.46 11.44 19.77
N CYS A 169 3.30 10.78 19.64
CA CYS A 169 2.02 11.33 20.09
C CYS A 169 1.91 11.34 21.63
N PRO A 170 1.75 12.52 22.27
CA PRO A 170 1.66 12.63 23.73
C PRO A 170 0.49 11.83 24.32
N HIS A 171 -0.70 11.93 23.69
CA HIS A 171 -1.89 11.22 24.16
C HIS A 171 -1.72 9.69 24.11
N CYS A 172 -1.07 9.17 23.08
CA CYS A 172 -0.77 7.74 23.00
C CYS A 172 0.28 7.31 24.03
N GLN A 173 1.27 8.15 24.32
CA GLN A 173 2.26 7.88 25.36
C GLN A 173 1.61 7.83 26.75
N ASP A 174 0.70 8.75 27.04
CA ASP A 174 0.00 8.81 28.34
C ASP A 174 -0.93 7.62 28.56
N MET A 175 -1.59 7.14 27.49
CA MET A 175 -2.50 5.99 27.56
C MET A 175 -1.81 4.64 27.37
N GLN A 176 -0.48 4.60 27.17
CA GLN A 176 0.22 3.33 27.04
C GLN A 176 0.09 2.53 28.35
N PRO A 177 -0.24 1.22 28.28
CA PRO A 177 -0.26 0.39 29.46
C PRO A 177 1.10 0.45 30.15
N SER A 178 1.14 0.93 31.40
CA SER A 178 2.30 0.78 32.25
C SER A 178 2.47 -0.71 32.54
N GLN A 179 3.18 -1.44 31.67
CA GLN A 179 3.60 -2.82 31.92
C GLN A 179 4.73 -2.89 32.96
N ARG A 180 4.64 -2.11 34.02
CA ARG A 180 5.43 -2.36 35.21
C ARG A 180 4.80 -3.61 35.83
N ALA A 181 5.35 -4.77 35.49
CA ALA A 181 5.13 -5.96 36.27
C ALA A 181 5.47 -5.57 37.72
N GLU A 182 4.47 -5.56 38.59
CA GLU A 182 4.75 -5.41 40.01
C GLU A 182 5.73 -6.52 40.36
N PRO A 183 6.89 -6.19 40.96
CA PRO A 183 7.80 -7.22 41.39
C PRO A 183 7.02 -8.17 42.29
N LEU A 184 7.20 -9.48 42.10
CA LEU A 184 6.64 -10.50 42.97
C LEU A 184 7.22 -10.31 44.38
N ILE A 185 6.53 -9.53 45.20
CA ILE A 185 6.86 -9.36 46.62
C ILE A 185 6.30 -10.57 47.34
N SER A 186 7.14 -11.59 47.53
CA SER A 186 6.79 -12.73 48.38
C SER A 186 6.65 -12.25 49.82
N THR A 187 5.45 -12.37 50.38
CA THR A 187 5.23 -12.17 51.83
C THR A 187 6.03 -13.25 52.59
N PRO A 188 6.96 -12.87 53.48
CA PRO A 188 7.69 -13.86 54.27
C PRO A 188 6.69 -14.65 55.13
N LEU A 189 6.79 -15.98 55.10
CA LEU A 189 6.01 -16.82 55.98
C LEU A 189 6.32 -16.44 57.44
N PRO A 190 5.31 -16.29 58.30
CA PRO A 190 5.54 -16.01 59.71
C PRO A 190 6.43 -17.11 60.29
N ARG A 191 7.53 -16.72 60.96
CA ARG A 191 8.38 -17.64 61.70
C ARG A 191 7.64 -18.08 62.96
N LEU A 192 6.76 -19.08 62.82
CA LEU A 192 6.08 -19.68 63.96
C LEU A 192 7.08 -20.56 64.71
N GLN A 193 7.33 -20.24 65.98
CA GLN A 193 8.27 -21.01 66.81
C GLN A 193 7.64 -22.32 67.32
N ARG A 194 6.30 -22.43 67.24
CA ARG A 194 5.53 -23.59 67.69
C ARG A 194 4.32 -23.82 66.77
N PRO A 195 3.85 -25.07 66.63
CA PRO A 195 2.60 -25.35 65.91
C PRO A 195 1.41 -24.56 66.48
N TRP A 196 0.46 -24.16 65.63
CA TRP A 196 -0.85 -23.53 65.99
C TRP A 196 -0.84 -22.09 66.53
N GLN A 197 0.22 -21.31 66.33
CA GLN A 197 0.31 -19.93 66.83
C GLN A 197 -0.52 -18.88 66.07
N GLN A 198 -0.79 -19.12 64.79
CA GLN A 198 -1.70 -18.29 64.00
C GLN A 198 -2.68 -19.21 63.30
N LEU A 199 -3.98 -19.01 63.57
CA LEU A 199 -5.05 -19.57 62.79
C LEU A 199 -5.50 -18.49 61.80
N PRO A 200 -5.68 -18.81 60.51
CA PRO A 200 -6.27 -17.87 59.58
C PRO A 200 -7.66 -17.51 60.12
N ALA A 201 -7.90 -16.22 60.32
CA ALA A 201 -9.24 -15.74 60.66
C ALA A 201 -10.17 -16.04 59.47
N THR A 202 -11.27 -16.75 59.73
CA THR A 202 -12.35 -16.99 58.78
C THR A 202 -13.12 -15.72 58.48
#